data_AF-K0EZ55-F1
#
_entry.id   AF-K0EZ55-F1
#
_cell.length_a   1.000
_cell.length_b   1.000
_cell.length_c   1.000
_cell.angle_alpha   90.00
_cell.angle_beta   90.00
_cell.angle_gamma   90.00
#
_symmetry.space_group_name_H-M   'P 1'
#
loop_
_entity.id
_entity.type
_entity.pdbx_description
1 polymer ?
#
loop_
_entity_poly.entity_id
_entity_poly.type
_entity_poly.pdbx_seq_one_letter_code
_entity_poly.pdbx_strand_id
1 'polypeptide(L)'
;MTVSSKFAAVMAVSAVAWAILGSGVGTATAAGDLYGAIAVASMKVGEATDYPTQYEADQAALAACGDGVCHIVARIHNECGAVAEVDGRTPLGTSPMYFAGTGRTAAEAEGNALRLAGPNVGTPLLEIVKPAFILDTICTSNAG
;
A
#
# COMPACT_ATOMS: atom_id res chain seq x y z
N MET A 1 46.88 3.95 16.28
CA MET A 1 46.76 2.48 16.38
C MET A 1 45.69 2.05 15.39
N THR A 2 46.08 1.29 14.38
CA THR A 2 45.21 0.66 13.37
C THR A 2 44.57 -0.57 14.02
N VAL A 3 43.25 -0.76 13.88
CA VAL A 3 42.57 -2.00 14.26
C VAL A 3 41.97 -2.66 13.02
N SER A 4 42.31 -3.94 12.91
CA SER A 4 42.25 -4.82 11.75
C SER A 4 40.86 -5.33 11.36
N SER A 5 40.63 -5.28 10.05
CA SER A 5 40.19 -6.35 9.13
C SER A 5 39.58 -7.67 9.65
N LYS A 6 38.59 -8.13 8.85
CA LYS A 6 38.16 -9.51 8.52
C LYS A 6 36.99 -10.08 9.33
N PHE A 7 35.79 -10.07 8.73
CA PHE A 7 34.91 -11.24 8.66
C PHE A 7 34.01 -11.13 7.42
N ALA A 8 34.50 -11.65 6.30
CA ALA A 8 33.68 -12.03 5.16
C ALA A 8 33.23 -13.48 5.39
N ALA A 9 31.96 -13.66 5.79
CA ALA A 9 31.33 -14.97 5.86
C ALA A 9 30.32 -15.09 4.72
N VAL A 10 30.74 -15.78 3.67
CA VAL A 10 29.93 -16.19 2.52
C VAL A 10 29.00 -17.30 3.00
N MET A 11 27.72 -17.01 3.17
CA MET A 11 26.67 -18.03 3.36
C MET A 11 26.14 -18.43 1.99
N ALA A 12 26.71 -19.49 1.44
CA ALA A 12 26.15 -20.19 0.28
C ALA A 12 24.90 -20.96 0.74
N VAL A 13 23.71 -20.44 0.42
CA VAL A 13 22.46 -21.18 0.58
C VAL A 13 22.15 -21.84 -0.76
N SER A 14 22.35 -23.15 -0.81
CA SER A 14 21.99 -24.04 -1.90
C SER A 14 20.48 -24.03 -2.11
N ALA A 15 20.01 -23.35 -3.17
CA ALA A 15 18.65 -23.45 -3.67
C ALA A 15 18.45 -24.85 -4.29
N VAL A 16 17.86 -25.76 -3.53
CA VAL A 16 17.46 -27.08 -4.03
C VAL A 16 16.22 -26.90 -4.90
N ALA A 17 16.40 -26.92 -6.21
CA ALA A 17 15.34 -26.90 -7.21
C ALA A 17 14.60 -28.25 -7.22
N TRP A 18 13.55 -28.37 -6.41
CA TRP A 18 12.60 -29.48 -6.50
C TRP A 18 11.59 -29.21 -7.62
N ALA A 19 11.90 -29.73 -8.81
CA ALA A 19 10.96 -29.88 -9.90
C ALA A 19 10.10 -31.13 -9.67
N ILE A 20 8.95 -30.97 -9.00
CA ILE A 20 7.89 -31.99 -8.99
C ILE A 20 6.90 -31.63 -10.09
N LEU A 21 6.96 -32.40 -11.17
CA LEU A 21 5.94 -32.54 -12.20
C LEU A 21 4.68 -33.11 -11.56
N GLY A 22 3.69 -32.26 -11.33
CA GLY A 22 2.34 -32.67 -10.95
C GLY A 22 1.35 -31.79 -11.68
N SER A 23 0.80 -32.30 -12.78
CA SER A 23 -0.39 -31.78 -13.43
C SER A 23 -1.60 -31.95 -12.51
N GLY A 24 -1.63 -31.17 -11.42
CA GLY A 24 -2.82 -30.93 -10.64
C GLY A 24 -3.51 -29.73 -11.27
N VAL A 25 -4.69 -29.94 -11.82
CA VAL A 25 -5.72 -28.90 -11.85
C VAL A 25 -5.89 -28.47 -10.40
N GLY A 26 -5.11 -27.48 -9.98
CA GLY A 26 -5.31 -26.82 -8.71
C GLY A 26 -6.74 -26.35 -8.76
N THR A 27 -7.60 -27.01 -7.99
CA THR A 27 -8.76 -26.32 -7.47
C THR A 27 -8.18 -25.00 -6.98
N ALA A 28 -8.54 -23.88 -7.60
CA ALA A 28 -8.36 -22.60 -6.97
C ALA A 28 -9.06 -22.81 -5.63
N THR A 29 -8.27 -23.15 -4.60
CA THR A 29 -8.75 -23.12 -3.23
C THR A 29 -9.32 -21.74 -3.17
N ALA A 30 -10.65 -21.61 -3.06
CA ALA A 30 -11.28 -20.33 -2.87
C ALA A 30 -10.43 -19.68 -1.79
N ALA A 31 -9.59 -18.73 -2.21
CA ALA A 31 -8.60 -18.20 -1.32
C ALA A 31 -9.48 -17.62 -0.23
N GLY A 32 -9.33 -18.15 0.99
CA GLY A 32 -10.11 -17.65 2.11
C GLY A 32 -9.98 -16.14 2.17
N ASP A 33 -10.83 -15.49 2.94
CA ASP A 33 -10.82 -14.03 3.01
C ASP A 33 -9.39 -13.48 3.17
N LEU A 34 -8.96 -12.69 2.18
CA LEU A 34 -7.67 -12.01 2.17
C LEU A 34 -7.92 -10.55 2.49
N TYR A 35 -7.06 -10.02 3.35
CA TYR A 35 -7.16 -8.68 3.85
C TYR A 35 -5.93 -7.86 3.46
N GLY A 36 -6.17 -6.59 3.22
CA GLY A 36 -5.14 -5.59 3.01
C GLY A 36 -5.45 -4.30 3.74
N ALA A 37 -4.45 -3.42 3.79
CA ALA A 37 -4.61 -2.09 4.36
C ALA A 37 -3.63 -1.11 3.73
N ILE A 38 -4.04 0.16 3.68
CA ILE A 38 -3.19 1.29 3.34
C ILE A 38 -3.14 2.22 4.55
N ALA A 39 -1.93 2.50 5.03
CA ALA A 39 -1.64 3.45 6.08
C ALA A 39 -0.92 4.67 5.50
N VAL A 40 -1.21 5.87 6.02
CA VAL A 40 -0.50 7.09 5.63
C VAL A 40 0.00 7.87 6.82
N ALA A 41 1.08 8.62 6.58
CA ALA A 41 1.55 9.73 7.42
C ALA A 41 1.91 10.91 6.50
N SER A 42 2.39 12.03 7.06
CA SER A 42 2.57 13.29 6.33
C SER A 42 3.37 13.23 5.02
N MET A 43 4.24 12.23 4.82
CA MET A 43 4.99 12.02 3.57
C MET A 43 5.29 10.53 3.32
N LYS A 44 4.48 9.64 3.88
CA LYS A 44 4.74 8.20 3.84
C LYS A 44 3.45 7.44 3.62
N VAL A 45 3.56 6.34 2.88
CA VAL A 45 2.50 5.37 2.68
C VAL A 45 3.06 4.00 3.02
N GLY A 46 2.27 3.21 3.72
CA GLY A 46 2.55 1.82 4.05
C GLY A 46 1.41 0.94 3.60
N GLU A 47 1.75 -0.17 2.95
CA GLU A 47 0.79 -1.05 2.29
C GLU A 47 1.01 -2.49 2.70
N ALA A 48 -0.09 -3.22 2.77
CA ALA A 48 -0.12 -4.63 3.09
C ALA A 48 -1.28 -5.30 2.35
N THR A 49 -1.03 -6.48 1.77
CA THR A 49 -2.05 -7.34 1.15
C THR A 49 -1.87 -8.79 1.55
N ASP A 50 -2.91 -9.59 1.32
CA ASP A 50 -2.90 -11.04 1.47
C ASP A 50 -2.65 -11.55 2.89
N TYR A 51 -3.10 -10.78 3.90
CA TYR A 51 -3.12 -11.23 5.28
C TYR A 51 -4.40 -12.00 5.61
N PRO A 52 -4.35 -12.99 6.51
CA PRO A 52 -5.51 -13.81 6.88
C PRO A 52 -6.52 -13.08 7.78
N THR A 53 -6.15 -11.92 8.36
CA THR A 53 -7.06 -11.09 9.16
C THR A 53 -6.82 -9.60 8.90
N GLN A 54 -7.86 -8.79 9.05
CA GLN A 54 -7.75 -7.33 8.95
C GLN A 54 -6.79 -6.72 9.98
N TYR A 55 -6.72 -7.30 11.19
CA TYR A 55 -5.81 -6.80 12.23
C TYR A 55 -4.35 -6.93 11.81
N GLU A 56 -3.96 -8.09 11.25
CA GLU A 56 -2.60 -8.30 10.76
C GLU A 56 -2.27 -7.40 9.56
N ALA A 57 -3.22 -7.23 8.63
CA ALA A 57 -3.09 -6.27 7.53
C ALA A 57 -2.84 -4.84 8.03
N ASP A 58 -3.65 -4.39 9.00
CA ASP A 58 -3.52 -3.06 9.61
C ASP A 58 -2.14 -2.89 10.28
N GLN A 59 -1.70 -3.87 11.07
CA GLN A 59 -0.37 -3.81 11.72
C GLN A 59 0.77 -3.81 10.71
N ALA A 60 0.67 -4.60 9.64
CA ALA A 60 1.67 -4.65 8.58
C ALA A 60 1.75 -3.33 7.80
N ALA A 61 0.60 -2.73 7.45
CA ALA A 61 0.56 -1.43 6.78
C ALA A 61 1.13 -0.32 7.66
N LEU A 62 0.79 -0.31 8.96
CA LEU A 62 1.37 0.63 9.93
C LEU A 62 2.88 0.45 10.07
N ALA A 63 3.37 -0.79 10.13
CA ALA A 63 4.80 -1.09 10.18
C ALA A 63 5.52 -0.66 8.89
N ALA A 64 4.92 -0.89 7.72
CA ALA A 64 5.45 -0.48 6.42
C ALA A 64 5.48 1.04 6.26
N CYS A 65 4.49 1.76 6.80
CA CYS A 65 4.46 3.22 6.83
C CYS A 65 5.63 3.79 7.67
N GLY A 66 6.13 3.00 8.61
CA GLY A 66 7.34 3.28 9.38
C GLY A 66 7.12 4.21 10.57
N ASP A 67 8.21 4.78 11.10
CA ASP A 67 8.13 5.64 12.28
C ASP A 67 7.38 6.95 11.99
N GLY A 68 6.33 7.22 12.77
CA GLY A 68 5.47 8.41 12.65
C GLY A 68 4.05 8.18 13.21
N VAL A 69 3.19 9.20 13.09
CA VAL A 69 1.74 9.05 13.38
C VAL A 69 1.06 8.50 12.12
N CYS A 70 1.35 7.24 11.80
CA CYS A 70 0.67 6.53 10.72
C CYS A 70 -0.75 6.16 11.15
N HIS A 71 -1.70 6.24 10.22
CA HIS A 71 -3.08 5.81 10.44
C HIS A 71 -3.65 5.14 9.19
N ILE A 72 -4.57 4.20 9.38
CA ILE A 72 -5.21 3.47 8.28
C ILE A 72 -6.19 4.37 7.54
N VAL A 73 -6.06 4.45 6.22
CA VAL A 73 -6.98 5.19 5.34
C VAL A 73 -7.83 4.27 4.46
N ALA A 74 -7.37 3.04 4.21
CA ALA A 74 -8.17 2.01 3.55
C ALA A 74 -7.95 0.66 4.21
N ARG A 75 -9.05 -0.09 4.33
CA ARG A 75 -9.07 -1.51 4.67
C ARG A 75 -9.66 -2.25 3.49
N ILE A 76 -9.01 -3.33 3.08
CA ILE A 76 -9.31 -4.07 1.84
C ILE A 76 -9.69 -5.48 2.23
N HIS A 77 -10.76 -6.01 1.65
CA HIS A 77 -11.22 -7.39 1.88
C HIS A 77 -11.69 -8.00 0.56
N ASN A 78 -10.93 -8.97 0.03
CA ASN A 78 -11.17 -9.61 -1.27
C ASN A 78 -11.39 -8.61 -2.44
N GLU A 79 -10.71 -7.46 -2.36
CA GLU A 79 -10.87 -6.37 -3.31
C GLU A 79 -9.54 -5.62 -3.51
N CYS A 80 -9.61 -4.47 -4.17
CA CYS A 80 -8.51 -3.54 -4.35
C CYS A 80 -8.71 -2.26 -3.53
N GLY A 81 -7.61 -1.63 -3.13
CA GLY A 81 -7.57 -0.30 -2.55
C GLY A 81 -6.54 0.55 -3.27
N ALA A 82 -6.84 1.84 -3.42
CA ALA A 82 -5.95 2.82 -4.02
C ALA A 82 -5.86 4.04 -3.13
N VAL A 83 -4.72 4.73 -3.18
CA VAL A 83 -4.50 6.02 -2.52
C VAL A 83 -4.16 7.07 -3.56
N ALA A 84 -4.91 8.16 -3.56
CA ALA A 84 -4.64 9.35 -4.33
C ALA A 84 -4.00 10.42 -3.43
N GLU A 85 -3.03 11.15 -3.97
CA GLU A 85 -2.37 12.27 -3.30
C GLU A 85 -2.73 13.58 -4.01
N VAL A 86 -2.99 14.62 -3.21
CA VAL A 86 -3.19 16.01 -3.65
C VAL A 86 -2.25 16.89 -2.86
N ASP A 87 -1.38 17.67 -3.52
CA ASP A 87 -0.53 18.62 -2.80
C ASP A 87 -1.25 19.95 -2.64
N GLY A 88 -1.57 20.28 -1.39
CA GLY A 88 -2.18 21.54 -1.00
C GLY A 88 -1.15 22.48 -0.38
N ARG A 89 -1.17 23.75 -0.78
CA ARG A 89 -0.44 24.83 -0.12
C ARG A 89 -1.40 25.71 0.66
N THR A 90 -1.09 25.85 1.94
CA THR A 90 -1.73 26.78 2.88
C THR A 90 -0.72 27.84 3.32
N PRO A 91 -1.13 28.91 4.04
CA PRO A 91 -0.18 29.86 4.64
C PRO A 91 0.85 29.21 5.58
N LEU A 92 0.60 27.99 6.06
CA LEU A 92 1.49 27.24 6.96
C LEU A 92 2.50 26.35 6.22
N GLY A 93 2.37 26.17 4.90
CA GLY A 93 3.25 25.32 4.11
C GLY A 93 2.51 24.48 3.06
N THR A 94 3.29 23.65 2.36
CA THR A 94 2.76 22.66 1.42
C THR A 94 2.73 21.29 2.10
N SER A 95 1.62 20.56 1.97
CA SER A 95 1.49 19.21 2.52
C SER A 95 0.62 18.34 1.61
N PRO A 96 0.97 17.05 1.46
CA PRO A 96 0.12 16.12 0.73
C PRO A 96 -1.13 15.82 1.56
N MET A 97 -2.24 15.68 0.86
CA MET A 97 -3.52 15.17 1.36
C MET A 97 -3.80 13.86 0.67
N TYR A 98 -4.08 12.82 1.47
CA TYR A 98 -4.32 11.48 0.96
C TYR A 98 -5.81 11.16 0.96
N PHE A 99 -6.29 10.59 -0.14
CA PHE A 99 -7.65 10.13 -0.32
C PHE A 99 -7.61 8.68 -0.77
N ALA A 100 -8.20 7.78 0.01
CA ALA A 100 -8.19 6.37 -0.34
C ALA A 100 -9.58 5.90 -0.77
N GLY A 101 -9.61 5.01 -1.75
CA GLY A 101 -10.82 4.37 -2.25
C GLY A 101 -10.60 2.87 -2.38
N THR A 102 -11.66 2.09 -2.20
CA THR A 102 -11.65 0.65 -2.48
C THR A 102 -12.61 0.30 -3.60
N GLY A 103 -12.46 -0.88 -4.19
CA GLY A 103 -13.32 -1.37 -5.25
C GLY A 103 -12.92 -2.77 -5.68
N ARG A 104 -13.81 -3.46 -6.41
CA ARG A 104 -13.59 -4.84 -6.83
C ARG A 104 -12.37 -5.00 -7.74
N THR A 105 -12.02 -3.94 -8.46
CA THR A 105 -10.89 -3.88 -9.37
C THR A 105 -10.03 -2.67 -9.06
N ALA A 106 -8.76 -2.69 -9.51
CA ALA A 106 -7.85 -1.55 -9.40
C ALA A 106 -8.47 -0.27 -9.97
N ALA A 107 -9.08 -0.34 -11.15
CA ALA A 107 -9.70 0.81 -11.80
C ALA A 107 -10.88 1.40 -10.99
N GLU A 108 -11.66 0.56 -10.32
CA GLU A 108 -12.74 1.02 -9.44
C GLU A 108 -12.18 1.68 -8.17
N ALA A 109 -11.16 1.07 -7.54
CA ALA A 109 -10.51 1.62 -6.37
C ALA A 109 -9.88 2.99 -6.66
N GLU A 110 -9.15 3.11 -7.78
CA GLU A 110 -8.55 4.37 -8.26
C GLU A 110 -9.62 5.43 -8.56
N GLY A 111 -10.68 5.06 -9.26
CA GLY A 111 -11.81 5.95 -9.54
C GLY A 111 -12.47 6.45 -8.26
N ASN A 112 -12.59 5.60 -7.25
CA ASN A 112 -13.14 5.96 -5.94
C ASN A 112 -12.19 6.88 -5.15
N ALA A 113 -10.88 6.63 -5.17
CA ALA A 113 -9.88 7.49 -4.54
C ALA A 113 -9.88 8.90 -5.16
N LEU A 114 -9.87 9.00 -6.50
CA LEU A 114 -9.91 10.29 -7.21
C LEU A 114 -11.24 11.03 -7.02
N ARG A 115 -12.36 10.30 -6.96
CA ARG A 115 -13.68 10.90 -6.66
C ARG A 115 -13.71 11.53 -5.26
N LEU A 116 -13.04 10.93 -4.29
CA LEU A 116 -12.93 11.47 -2.93
C LEU A 116 -11.97 12.66 -2.85
N ALA A 117 -10.88 12.63 -3.61
CA ALA A 117 -9.99 13.79 -3.76
C ALA A 117 -10.72 15.01 -4.33
N GLY A 118 -11.74 14.76 -5.16
CA GLY A 118 -12.59 15.78 -5.72
C GLY A 118 -11.90 16.61 -6.81
N PRO A 119 -12.57 17.66 -7.31
CA PRO A 119 -11.98 18.53 -8.33
C PRO A 119 -10.85 19.38 -7.74
N ASN A 120 -9.87 19.76 -8.57
CA ASN A 120 -8.75 20.62 -8.19
C ASN A 120 -9.18 22.10 -8.05
N VAL A 121 -10.18 22.37 -7.20
CA VAL A 121 -10.67 23.70 -6.88
C VAL A 121 -10.00 24.19 -5.61
N GLY A 122 -8.97 25.03 -5.77
CA GLY A 122 -8.37 25.71 -4.63
C GLY A 122 -9.37 26.64 -3.93
N THR A 123 -9.10 26.95 -2.66
CA THR A 123 -9.73 28.05 -1.93
C THR A 123 -8.67 29.12 -1.64
N PRO A 124 -9.03 30.36 -1.25
CA PRO A 124 -8.04 31.36 -0.83
C PRO A 124 -7.13 30.90 0.31
N LEU A 125 -7.51 29.87 1.06
CA LEU A 125 -6.72 29.27 2.15
C LEU A 125 -5.96 28.01 1.72
N LEU A 126 -6.25 27.46 0.53
CA LEU A 126 -5.72 26.21 0.02
C LEU A 126 -5.53 26.29 -1.50
N GLU A 127 -4.30 26.52 -1.93
CA GLU A 127 -3.90 26.41 -3.34
C GLU A 127 -3.57 24.95 -3.65
N ILE A 128 -4.21 24.35 -4.66
CA ILE A 128 -3.81 23.02 -5.15
C ILE A 128 -2.57 23.20 -6.03
N VAL A 129 -1.41 22.75 -5.54
CA VAL A 129 -0.12 22.86 -6.23
C VAL A 129 0.08 21.68 -7.17
N LYS A 130 -0.38 20.49 -6.76
CA LYS A 130 -0.36 19.28 -7.58
C LYS A 130 -1.77 18.68 -7.60
N PRO A 131 -2.35 18.47 -8.79
CA PRO A 131 -3.67 17.86 -8.88
C PRO A 131 -3.66 16.43 -8.35
N ALA A 132 -4.85 15.93 -8.01
CA ALA A 132 -5.02 14.55 -7.58
C ALA A 132 -4.41 13.56 -8.57
N PHE A 133 -3.54 12.67 -8.08
CA PHE A 133 -2.97 11.57 -8.84
C PHE A 133 -2.94 10.31 -7.99
N ILE A 134 -3.03 9.14 -8.61
CA ILE A 134 -2.88 7.86 -7.91
C ILE A 134 -1.42 7.71 -7.50
N LEU A 135 -1.19 7.56 -6.20
CA LEU A 135 0.12 7.30 -5.64
C LEU A 135 0.44 5.81 -5.68
N ASP A 136 -0.50 4.97 -5.25
CA ASP A 136 -0.40 3.51 -5.39
C ASP A 136 -1.78 2.83 -5.39
N THR A 137 -1.80 1.59 -5.88
CA THR A 137 -2.96 0.70 -5.94
C THR A 137 -2.55 -0.73 -5.60
N ILE A 138 -3.19 -1.31 -4.60
CA ILE A 138 -2.98 -2.68 -4.15
C ILE A 138 -4.25 -3.50 -4.28
N CYS A 139 -4.10 -4.79 -4.59
CA CYS A 139 -5.21 -5.74 -4.64
C CYS A 139 -4.84 -6.98 -3.84
N THR A 140 -5.83 -7.52 -3.14
CA THR A 140 -5.72 -8.90 -2.65
C THR A 140 -5.63 -9.85 -3.83
N SER A 141 -4.89 -10.94 -3.68
CA SER A 141 -4.65 -11.94 -4.72
C SER A 141 -5.94 -12.63 -5.21
N ASN A 142 -7.04 -12.50 -4.47
CA ASN A 142 -8.36 -13.02 -4.81
C ASN A 142 -9.38 -11.93 -5.18
N ALA A 143 -8.94 -10.69 -5.40
CA ALA A 143 -9.79 -9.61 -5.89
C ALA A 143 -10.39 -9.95 -7.27
N GLY A 144 -11.68 -9.66 -7.47
CA GLY A 144 -12.42 -9.94 -8.71
C GLY A 144 -13.89 -9.51 -8.70
#